data_AF-A0A7V4K173-F1
#
_entry.id   AF-A0A7V4K173-F1
#
_cell.length_a   1.000
_cell.length_b   1.000
_cell.length_c   1.000
_cell.angle_alpha   90.00
_cell.angle_beta   90.00
_cell.angle_gamma   90.00
#
_symmetry.space_group_name_H-M   'P 1'
#
loop_
_entity.id
_entity.type
_entity.pdbx_description
1 polymer ?
#
loop_
_entity_poly.entity_id
_entity_poly.type
_entity_poly.pdbx_seq_one_letter_code
_entity_poly.pdbx_strand_id
1 'polypeptide(L)'
;MKVCVIYFSQTGNTKKIAESIVEGIRDTGAECDLLSIKEASGTSLDGYQLVGIGSPVWCGAEPPNVREFILRLPGQRGRHAFCFCTHGVMPEHYFPVVTRRLKGKGFTVIGFKGWFGSVHFQIAPSPYYTEGHPDELDLREAREFGREMVYKSRRIANGHSDLIPPLPPYLYTPQLWVLAEFYRYGHNPHGRISYDPEKCRYPQCRLCMENCPMGYIDFSQQPRRFGSKGTECDMWLGCTFCEMICPTGAIYCDWEAFLEESKELLSVFDFNPLEEAARKLVEEGRLRLLVKWEDVRWDRLYFMVHDKRPRFKIGGTR
;
A
#
# COMPACT_ATOMS: atom_id res chain seq x y z
N MET A 1 5.36 24.31 15.26
CA MET A 1 4.25 23.47 14.75
C MET A 1 4.69 22.04 14.90
N LYS A 2 3.82 21.20 15.46
CA LYS A 2 4.04 19.77 15.65
C LYS A 2 3.23 18.99 14.64
N VAL A 3 3.89 18.09 13.93
CA VAL A 3 3.34 17.28 12.83
C VAL A 3 3.49 15.80 13.17
N CYS A 4 2.48 15.00 12.84
CA CYS A 4 2.56 13.54 12.93
C CYS A 4 2.41 12.95 11.52
N VAL A 5 3.41 12.21 11.05
CA VAL A 5 3.34 11.44 9.81
C VAL A 5 3.16 9.97 10.16
N ILE A 6 2.02 9.42 9.77
CA ILE A 6 1.64 8.04 10.02
C ILE A 6 1.70 7.29 8.70
N TYR A 7 2.31 6.11 8.67
CA TYR A 7 2.37 5.31 7.45
C TYR A 7 2.15 3.82 7.71
N PHE A 8 1.63 3.14 6.70
CA PHE A 8 1.79 1.70 6.55
C PHE A 8 2.69 1.41 5.35
N SER A 9 3.63 0.48 5.48
CA SER A 9 4.45 0.04 4.35
C SER A 9 4.70 -1.46 4.45
N GLN A 10 4.33 -2.20 3.41
CA GLN A 10 4.55 -3.65 3.34
C GLN A 10 5.94 -3.99 2.78
N THR A 11 6.34 -3.32 1.69
CA THR A 11 7.59 -3.60 0.97
C THR A 11 8.65 -2.50 1.13
N GLY A 12 8.37 -1.45 1.92
CA GLY A 12 9.29 -0.36 2.19
C GLY A 12 9.10 0.89 1.30
N ASN A 13 8.38 0.81 0.18
CA ASN A 13 8.17 1.96 -0.72
C ASN A 13 7.58 3.17 0.02
N THR A 14 6.43 2.98 0.68
CA THR A 14 5.75 4.04 1.42
C THR A 14 6.57 4.57 2.59
N LYS A 15 7.40 3.72 3.21
CA LYS A 15 8.31 4.13 4.28
C LYS A 15 9.34 5.14 3.77
N LYS A 16 9.99 4.85 2.63
CA LYS A 16 10.95 5.77 2.00
C LYS A 16 10.32 7.13 1.67
N ILE A 17 9.10 7.14 1.14
CA ILE A 17 8.33 8.37 0.88
C ILE A 17 8.01 9.10 2.19
N ALA A 18 7.54 8.40 3.21
CA ALA A 18 7.22 9.00 4.51
C ALA A 18 8.45 9.64 5.17
N GLU A 19 9.60 8.97 5.13
CA GLU A 19 10.88 9.48 5.62
C GLU A 19 11.27 10.77 4.87
N SER A 20 11.15 10.79 3.55
CA SER A 20 11.44 11.98 2.73
C SER A 20 10.49 13.15 3.04
N ILE A 21 9.19 12.88 3.21
CA ILE A 21 8.20 13.88 3.64
C ILE A 21 8.58 14.48 5.00
N VAL A 22 9.02 13.64 5.95
CA VAL A 22 9.44 14.07 7.29
C VAL A 22 10.67 14.97 7.23
N GLU A 23 11.66 14.64 6.39
CA GLU A 23 12.80 15.54 6.15
C GLU A 23 12.32 16.92 5.67
N GLY A 24 11.39 16.93 4.71
CA GLY A 24 10.81 18.15 4.17
C GLY A 24 10.10 18.98 5.24
N ILE A 25 9.30 18.35 6.09
CA ILE A 25 8.65 19.02 7.22
C ILE A 25 9.69 19.62 8.16
N ARG A 26 10.74 18.88 8.51
CA ARG A 26 11.79 19.32 9.44
C ARG A 26 12.61 20.49 8.89
N ASP A 27 12.85 20.54 7.58
CA ASP A 27 13.53 21.67 6.93
C ASP A 27 12.82 23.01 7.16
N THR A 28 11.52 23.01 7.47
CA THR A 28 10.73 24.22 7.76
C THR A 28 10.82 24.68 9.22
N GLY A 29 11.62 24.00 10.04
CA GLY A 29 11.72 24.18 11.50
C GLY A 29 10.52 23.62 12.28
N ALA A 30 9.68 22.78 11.65
CA ALA A 30 8.60 22.09 12.35
C ALA A 30 9.09 20.81 13.02
N GLU A 31 8.50 20.48 14.17
CA GLU A 31 8.71 19.19 14.82
C GLU A 31 7.85 18.14 14.12
N CYS A 32 8.44 16.96 13.87
CA CYS A 32 7.72 15.89 13.18
C CYS A 32 8.04 14.52 13.77
N ASP A 33 6.99 13.86 14.25
CA ASP A 33 6.99 12.47 14.66
C ASP A 33 6.63 11.58 13.45
N LEU A 34 7.37 10.50 13.25
CA LEU A 34 7.13 9.51 12.20
C LEU A 34 6.73 8.19 12.87
N LEU A 35 5.50 7.75 12.63
CA LEU A 35 4.94 6.55 13.24
C LEU A 35 4.51 5.56 12.16
N SER A 36 4.88 4.30 12.30
CA SER A 36 4.16 3.23 11.63
C SER A 36 2.73 3.15 12.17
N ILE A 37 1.80 2.59 11.38
CA ILE A 37 0.42 2.41 11.81
C ILE A 37 0.27 1.59 13.11
N LYS A 38 1.20 0.66 13.35
CA LYS A 38 1.24 -0.15 14.57
C LYS A 38 1.56 0.70 15.80
N GLU A 39 2.53 1.61 15.68
CA GLU A 39 2.89 2.57 16.74
C GLU A 39 1.80 3.62 16.93
N ALA A 40 1.20 4.10 15.84
CA ALA A 40 0.13 5.10 15.87
C ALA A 40 -1.16 4.60 16.53
N SER A 41 -1.45 3.29 16.46
CA SER A 41 -2.68 2.70 17.03
C SER A 41 -2.80 2.84 18.55
N GLY A 42 -1.68 3.09 19.26
CA GLY A 42 -1.65 3.38 20.70
C GLY A 42 -1.39 4.84 21.04
N THR A 43 -1.33 5.74 20.05
CA THR A 43 -0.84 7.11 20.23
C THR A 43 -1.96 8.12 20.03
N SER A 44 -2.13 9.05 20.99
CA SER A 44 -3.05 10.18 20.80
C SER A 44 -2.53 11.13 19.73
N LEU A 45 -3.44 11.65 18.89
CA LEU A 45 -3.13 12.71 17.93
C LEU A 45 -3.23 14.12 18.55
N ASP A 46 -3.46 14.22 19.86
CA ASP A 46 -3.52 15.50 20.56
C ASP A 46 -2.17 16.22 20.56
N GLY A 47 -2.22 17.55 20.46
CA GLY A 47 -1.04 18.39 20.35
C GLY A 47 -0.45 18.49 18.94
N TYR A 48 -0.83 17.63 17.99
CA TYR A 48 -0.46 17.79 16.58
C TYR A 48 -1.40 18.76 15.87
N GLN A 49 -0.83 19.71 15.12
CA GLN A 49 -1.59 20.64 14.29
C GLN A 49 -1.80 20.12 12.86
N LEU A 50 -0.92 19.22 12.40
CA LEU A 50 -0.96 18.64 11.07
C LEU A 50 -0.71 17.13 11.15
N VAL A 51 -1.51 16.35 10.43
CA VAL A 51 -1.37 14.88 10.37
C VAL A 51 -1.25 14.41 8.93
N GLY A 52 -0.17 13.71 8.61
CA GLY A 52 0.02 13.00 7.35
C GLY A 52 -0.37 11.53 7.49
N ILE A 53 -1.15 10.96 6.57
CA ILE A 53 -1.45 9.52 6.55
C ILE A 53 -1.11 8.91 5.19
N GLY A 54 -0.20 7.93 5.20
CA GLY A 54 0.33 7.28 4.00
C GLY A 54 0.13 5.77 3.95
N SER A 55 -0.12 5.22 2.77
CA SER A 55 -0.15 3.76 2.59
C SER A 55 0.12 3.33 1.14
N PRO A 56 0.49 2.06 0.86
CA PRO A 56 0.46 1.53 -0.49
C PRO A 56 -0.98 1.43 -1.00
N VAL A 57 -1.20 1.54 -2.30
CA VAL A 57 -2.52 1.28 -2.89
C VAL A 57 -2.75 -0.22 -3.04
N TRP A 58 -3.80 -0.75 -2.42
CA TRP A 58 -4.29 -2.12 -2.59
C TRP A 58 -5.67 -2.09 -3.22
N CYS A 59 -5.82 -2.71 -4.39
CA CYS A 59 -7.08 -2.75 -5.12
C CYS A 59 -7.78 -1.37 -5.21
N GLY A 60 -7.01 -0.35 -5.61
CA GLY A 60 -7.49 1.01 -5.83
C GLY A 60 -7.65 1.88 -4.57
N ALA A 61 -7.56 1.34 -3.36
CA ALA A 61 -7.74 2.11 -2.12
C ALA A 61 -6.65 1.81 -1.08
N GLU A 62 -6.81 2.33 0.13
CA GLU A 62 -5.92 2.01 1.23
C GLU A 62 -6.10 0.56 1.73
N PRO A 63 -5.04 -0.08 2.27
CA PRO A 63 -5.13 -1.43 2.81
C PRO A 63 -6.06 -1.47 4.04
N PRO A 64 -6.62 -2.64 4.41
CA PRO A 64 -7.71 -2.68 5.38
C PRO A 64 -7.26 -2.24 6.77
N ASN A 65 -6.02 -2.49 7.17
CA ASN A 65 -5.47 -2.00 8.44
C ASN A 65 -5.43 -0.46 8.51
N VAL A 66 -5.16 0.22 7.38
CA VAL A 66 -5.18 1.69 7.27
C VAL A 66 -6.61 2.21 7.31
N ARG A 67 -7.52 1.55 6.60
CA ARG A 67 -8.95 1.86 6.65
C ARG A 67 -9.48 1.76 8.09
N GLU A 68 -9.24 0.63 8.76
CA GLU A 68 -9.67 0.40 10.15
C GLU A 68 -9.07 1.43 11.10
N PHE A 69 -7.80 1.79 10.93
CA PHE A 69 -7.17 2.85 11.72
C PHE A 69 -7.89 4.20 11.56
N ILE A 70 -8.13 4.65 10.32
CA ILE A 70 -8.83 5.92 10.06
C ILE A 70 -10.24 5.90 10.65
N LEU A 71 -10.98 4.81 10.46
CA LEU A 71 -12.35 4.68 10.96
C LEU A 71 -12.42 4.73 12.50
N ARG A 72 -11.39 4.24 13.20
CA ARG A 72 -11.31 4.24 14.67
C ARG A 72 -10.84 5.56 15.28
N LEU A 73 -10.28 6.49 14.51
CA LEU A 73 -9.84 7.78 15.05
C LEU A 73 -10.99 8.51 15.78
N PRO A 74 -10.74 9.26 16.86
CA PRO A 74 -11.75 10.18 17.38
C PRO A 74 -12.00 11.34 16.40
N GLY A 75 -13.05 12.13 16.63
CA GLY A 75 -13.31 13.34 15.84
C GLY A 75 -12.15 14.34 15.95
N GLN A 76 -11.71 14.89 14.82
CA GLN A 76 -10.47 15.66 14.70
C GLN A 76 -10.67 17.19 14.66
N ARG A 77 -11.93 17.65 14.73
CA ARG A 77 -12.32 19.05 14.98
C ARG A 77 -11.59 20.09 14.09
N GLY A 78 -11.54 19.85 12.79
CA GLY A 78 -10.94 20.74 11.80
C GLY A 78 -9.43 20.67 11.68
N ARG A 79 -8.75 19.79 12.44
CA ARG A 79 -7.29 19.56 12.36
C ARG A 79 -6.85 19.36 10.92
N HIS A 80 -5.74 19.96 10.54
CA HIS A 80 -5.24 19.83 9.17
C HIS A 80 -4.69 18.42 8.93
N ALA A 81 -4.94 17.89 7.75
CA ALA A 81 -4.40 16.61 7.32
C ALA A 81 -3.93 16.64 5.87
N PHE A 82 -2.98 15.79 5.55
CA PHE A 82 -2.67 15.41 4.17
C PHE A 82 -2.62 13.89 4.06
N CYS A 83 -2.82 13.35 2.86
CA CYS A 83 -2.65 11.92 2.63
C CYS A 83 -1.74 11.65 1.44
N PHE A 84 -1.05 10.53 1.49
CA PHE A 84 -0.15 10.11 0.42
C PHE A 84 -0.25 8.63 0.13
N CYS A 85 0.25 8.22 -1.02
CA CYS A 85 0.35 6.81 -1.34
C CYS A 85 1.57 6.46 -2.19
N THR A 86 1.88 5.17 -2.19
CA THR A 86 2.72 4.56 -3.21
C THR A 86 1.90 3.56 -4.02
N HIS A 87 2.10 3.50 -5.33
CA HIS A 87 1.27 2.67 -6.20
C HIS A 87 2.03 2.06 -7.39
N GLY A 88 1.43 1.02 -7.98
CA GLY A 88 1.75 0.58 -9.33
C GLY A 88 1.13 1.53 -10.35
N VAL A 89 0.29 1.00 -11.24
CA VAL A 89 -0.21 1.77 -12.41
C VAL A 89 -1.68 2.17 -12.31
N MET A 90 -2.39 1.85 -11.21
CA MET A 90 -3.83 2.15 -11.05
C MET A 90 -4.17 2.73 -9.66
N PRO A 91 -3.82 3.99 -9.35
CA PRO A 91 -4.10 4.63 -8.06
C PRO A 91 -5.42 5.41 -7.97
N GLU A 92 -6.25 5.41 -9.01
CA GLU A 92 -7.27 6.43 -9.27
C GLU A 92 -8.31 6.59 -8.14
N HIS A 93 -8.61 5.50 -7.43
CA HIS A 93 -9.60 5.51 -6.35
C HIS A 93 -9.06 5.90 -4.99
N TYR A 94 -7.74 5.97 -4.81
CA TYR A 94 -7.15 6.13 -3.49
C TYR A 94 -7.53 7.47 -2.88
N PHE A 95 -7.24 8.58 -3.55
CA PHE A 95 -7.52 9.91 -3.02
C PHE A 95 -9.01 10.24 -2.91
N PRO A 96 -9.88 9.91 -3.89
CA PRO A 96 -11.32 10.08 -3.72
C PRO A 96 -11.87 9.40 -2.47
N VAL A 97 -11.37 8.20 -2.15
CA VAL A 97 -11.84 7.41 -1.01
C VAL A 97 -11.24 7.91 0.31
N VAL A 98 -9.91 8.01 0.39
CA VAL A 98 -9.20 8.35 1.64
C VAL A 98 -9.51 9.77 2.09
N THR A 99 -9.56 10.74 1.18
CA THR A 99 -9.84 12.14 1.56
C THR A 99 -11.24 12.31 2.15
N ARG A 100 -12.24 11.59 1.61
CA ARG A 100 -13.61 11.57 2.18
C ARG A 100 -13.66 10.92 3.55
N ARG A 101 -12.93 9.82 3.77
CA ARG A 101 -12.83 9.18 5.10
C ARG A 101 -12.21 10.12 6.12
N LEU A 102 -11.10 10.78 5.79
CA LEU A 102 -10.46 11.77 6.65
C LEU A 102 -11.38 12.94 6.98
N LYS A 103 -12.07 13.51 5.98
CA LYS A 103 -13.09 14.55 6.21
C LYS A 103 -14.23 14.06 7.09
N GLY A 104 -14.68 12.81 6.93
CA GLY A 104 -15.67 12.17 7.80
C GLY A 104 -15.22 12.05 9.26
N LYS A 105 -13.91 12.00 9.52
CA LYS A 105 -13.34 12.10 10.88
C LYS A 105 -13.17 13.54 11.36
N GLY A 106 -13.57 14.53 10.57
CA GLY A 106 -13.46 15.95 10.91
C GLY A 106 -12.11 16.57 10.62
N PHE A 107 -11.26 15.97 9.77
CA PHE A 107 -10.05 16.63 9.29
C PHE A 107 -10.36 17.66 8.19
N THR A 108 -9.55 18.71 8.13
CA THR A 108 -9.42 19.58 6.96
C THR A 108 -8.29 19.04 6.09
N VAL A 109 -8.62 18.38 4.98
CA VAL A 109 -7.61 17.80 4.09
C VAL A 109 -7.01 18.88 3.20
N ILE A 110 -5.74 19.21 3.42
CA ILE A 110 -5.06 20.35 2.78
C ILE A 110 -4.18 19.94 1.59
N GLY A 111 -3.90 18.65 1.40
CA GLY A 111 -3.10 18.18 0.29
C GLY A 111 -3.10 16.67 0.17
N PHE A 112 -2.79 16.20 -1.03
CA PHE A 112 -2.62 14.78 -1.30
C PHE A 112 -1.71 14.57 -2.51
N LYS A 113 -0.84 13.56 -2.46
CA LYS A 113 0.08 13.23 -3.56
C LYS A 113 0.48 11.76 -3.54
N GLY A 114 0.66 11.17 -4.72
CA GLY A 114 1.04 9.77 -4.91
C GLY A 114 2.38 9.64 -5.63
N TRP A 115 3.08 8.53 -5.38
CA TRP A 115 4.35 8.18 -6.02
C TRP A 115 4.33 6.75 -6.54
N PHE A 116 5.10 6.48 -7.58
CA PHE A 116 5.31 5.11 -8.02
C PHE A 116 6.10 4.31 -6.99
N GLY A 117 5.84 3.01 -6.95
CA GLY A 117 6.58 2.07 -6.12
C GLY A 117 6.71 0.72 -6.79
N SER A 118 7.80 0.03 -6.52
CA SER A 118 8.06 -1.32 -7.03
C SER A 118 7.01 -2.29 -6.51
N VAL A 119 6.32 -2.96 -7.44
CA VAL A 119 5.22 -3.89 -7.14
C VAL A 119 5.79 -5.29 -6.91
N HIS A 120 5.43 -5.88 -5.78
CA HIS A 120 5.82 -7.25 -5.43
C HIS A 120 4.55 -8.05 -5.15
N PHE A 121 4.15 -8.85 -6.12
CA PHE A 121 2.90 -9.59 -6.10
C PHE A 121 3.06 -10.85 -6.93
N GLN A 122 2.60 -12.00 -6.44
CA GLN A 122 2.96 -13.32 -7.00
C GLN A 122 2.65 -13.44 -8.49
N ILE A 123 1.49 -12.95 -8.89
CA ILE A 123 0.98 -13.01 -10.26
C ILE A 123 1.20 -11.71 -11.05
N ALA A 124 2.02 -10.80 -10.54
CA ALA A 124 2.52 -9.68 -11.32
C ALA A 124 3.82 -10.09 -12.05
N PRO A 125 4.11 -9.50 -13.23
CA PRO A 125 5.41 -9.71 -13.88
C PRO A 125 6.54 -9.17 -13.00
N SER A 126 7.72 -9.79 -13.10
CA SER A 126 8.94 -9.33 -12.43
C SER A 126 10.11 -9.27 -13.44
N PRO A 127 10.62 -8.06 -13.78
CA PRO A 127 10.27 -6.75 -13.23
C PRO A 127 8.84 -6.29 -13.59
N TYR A 128 8.30 -5.38 -12.78
CA TYR A 128 7.03 -4.70 -13.05
C TYR A 128 7.27 -3.33 -13.72
N TYR A 129 6.25 -2.70 -14.30
CA TYR A 129 6.38 -1.39 -14.97
C TYR A 129 6.96 -0.27 -14.09
N THR A 130 6.74 -0.35 -12.78
CA THR A 130 7.18 0.64 -11.79
C THR A 130 8.38 0.16 -10.98
N GLU A 131 9.10 -0.85 -11.48
CA GLU A 131 10.32 -1.38 -10.84
C GLU A 131 11.37 -0.28 -10.66
N GLY A 132 12.05 -0.29 -9.51
CA GLY A 132 13.06 0.70 -9.15
C GLY A 132 12.49 1.94 -8.45
N HIS A 133 11.20 2.21 -8.55
CA HIS A 133 10.55 3.28 -7.79
C HIS A 133 10.24 2.85 -6.34
N PRO A 134 10.14 3.78 -5.37
CA PRO A 134 10.48 5.20 -5.52
C PRO A 134 11.99 5.39 -5.66
N ASP A 135 12.39 6.26 -6.59
CA ASP A 135 13.77 6.61 -6.86
C ASP A 135 14.11 8.02 -6.36
N GLU A 136 15.33 8.50 -6.61
CA GLU A 136 15.82 9.78 -6.10
C GLU A 136 14.94 10.98 -6.49
N LEU A 137 14.29 10.96 -7.66
CA LEU A 137 13.38 12.04 -8.04
C LEU A 137 12.11 11.97 -7.19
N ASP A 138 11.53 10.78 -7.03
CA ASP A 138 10.36 10.57 -6.18
C ASP A 138 10.61 11.05 -4.74
N LEU A 139 11.79 10.74 -4.19
CA LEU A 139 12.19 11.15 -2.84
C LEU A 139 12.35 12.67 -2.72
N ARG A 140 12.96 13.33 -3.71
CA ARG A 140 13.04 14.80 -3.74
C ARG A 140 11.67 15.46 -3.78
N GLU A 141 10.76 14.93 -4.61
CA GLU A 141 9.39 15.43 -4.69
C GLU A 141 8.61 15.21 -3.40
N ALA A 142 8.81 14.08 -2.72
CA ALA A 142 8.22 13.77 -1.42
C ALA A 142 8.72 14.74 -0.34
N ARG A 143 10.01 15.08 -0.35
CA ARG A 143 10.59 16.09 0.53
C ARG A 143 9.99 17.48 0.29
N GLU A 144 9.84 17.89 -0.97
CA GLU A 144 9.21 19.18 -1.27
C GLU A 144 7.74 19.22 -0.85
N PHE A 145 7.00 18.13 -1.07
CA PHE A 145 5.63 18.00 -0.60
C PHE A 145 5.52 18.16 0.92
N GLY A 146 6.47 17.59 1.69
CA GLY A 146 6.54 17.79 3.14
C GLY A 146 6.66 19.26 3.54
N ARG A 147 7.53 20.02 2.86
CA ARG A 147 7.67 21.48 3.07
C ARG A 147 6.38 22.21 2.76
N GLU A 148 5.81 21.93 1.59
CA GLU A 148 4.56 22.52 1.10
C GLU A 148 3.44 22.36 2.13
N MET A 149 3.26 21.16 2.70
CA MET A 149 2.18 20.89 3.66
C MET A 149 2.29 21.73 4.93
N VAL A 150 3.51 22.01 5.42
CA VAL A 150 3.70 22.90 6.57
C VAL A 150 3.33 24.34 6.23
N TYR A 151 3.84 24.86 5.11
CA TYR A 151 3.54 26.24 4.68
C TYR A 151 2.04 26.43 4.47
N LYS A 152 1.42 25.48 3.77
CA LYS A 152 -0.01 25.47 3.49
C LYS A 152 -0.85 25.40 4.77
N SER A 153 -0.47 24.54 5.71
CA SER A 153 -1.11 24.44 7.02
C SER A 153 -1.06 25.76 7.80
N ARG A 154 0.11 26.44 7.85
CA ARG A 154 0.27 27.75 8.50
C ARG A 154 -0.60 28.82 7.84
N ARG A 155 -0.64 28.86 6.50
CA ARG A 155 -1.44 29.82 5.74
C ARG A 155 -2.95 29.62 5.95
N ILE A 156 -3.42 28.38 5.91
CA ILE A 156 -4.83 28.05 6.15
C ILE A 156 -5.25 28.42 7.58
N ALA A 157 -4.37 28.18 8.57
CA ALA A 157 -4.61 28.59 9.96
C ALA A 157 -4.73 30.12 10.11
N ASN A 158 -4.10 30.90 9.21
CA ASN A 158 -4.19 32.36 9.13
C ASN A 158 -5.34 32.85 8.22
N GLY A 159 -6.31 32.01 7.89
CA GLY A 159 -7.53 32.40 7.17
C GLY A 159 -7.49 32.21 5.65
N HIS A 160 -6.40 31.68 5.08
CA HIS A 160 -6.31 31.39 3.64
C HIS A 160 -6.98 30.05 3.28
N SER A 161 -8.29 29.95 3.49
CA SER A 161 -9.07 28.73 3.20
C SER A 161 -9.16 28.38 1.71
N ASP A 162 -8.86 29.35 0.83
CA ASP A 162 -8.76 29.17 -0.63
C ASP A 162 -7.69 28.15 -1.04
N LEU A 163 -6.70 27.91 -0.18
CA LEU A 163 -5.66 26.91 -0.41
C LEU A 163 -6.16 25.46 -0.24
N ILE A 164 -7.30 25.24 0.41
CA ILE A 164 -7.84 23.88 0.63
C ILE A 164 -8.26 23.31 -0.73
N PRO A 165 -7.65 22.19 -1.19
CA PRO A 165 -7.99 21.62 -2.48
C PRO A 165 -9.43 21.10 -2.49
N PRO A 166 -10.12 21.15 -3.65
CA PRO A 166 -11.41 20.51 -3.79
C PRO A 166 -11.29 19.00 -3.56
N LEU A 167 -12.41 18.35 -3.23
CA LEU A 167 -12.45 16.91 -3.12
C LEU A 167 -12.15 16.26 -4.48
N PRO A 168 -11.23 15.29 -4.56
CA PRO A 168 -11.01 14.52 -5.77
C PRO A 168 -12.32 13.88 -6.25
N PRO A 169 -12.66 13.98 -7.55
CA PRO A 169 -13.83 13.32 -8.10
C PRO A 169 -13.63 11.80 -8.10
N TYR A 170 -14.73 11.04 -8.01
CA TYR A 170 -14.67 9.62 -8.38
C TYR A 170 -14.49 9.53 -9.90
N LEU A 171 -13.47 8.81 -10.34
CA LEU A 171 -13.22 8.56 -11.75
C LEU A 171 -13.75 7.16 -12.08
N TYR A 172 -14.73 7.07 -12.98
CA TYR A 172 -15.12 5.78 -13.53
C TYR A 172 -14.16 5.46 -14.68
N THR A 173 -13.34 4.44 -14.49
CA THR A 173 -12.36 3.99 -15.49
C THR A 173 -12.57 2.50 -15.77
N PRO A 174 -12.14 1.97 -16.93
CA PRO A 174 -12.15 0.52 -17.17
C PRO A 174 -11.43 -0.28 -16.06
N GLN A 175 -10.43 0.34 -15.43
CA GLN A 175 -9.71 -0.21 -14.27
C GLN A 175 -10.62 -0.40 -13.05
N LEU A 176 -11.64 0.46 -12.86
CA LEU A 176 -12.67 0.24 -11.83
C LEU A 176 -13.51 -1.00 -12.11
N TRP A 177 -13.72 -1.37 -13.37
CA TRP A 177 -14.45 -2.60 -13.71
C TRP A 177 -13.63 -3.84 -13.35
N VAL A 178 -12.32 -3.83 -13.62
CA VAL A 178 -11.37 -4.86 -13.15
C VAL A 178 -11.46 -4.99 -11.63
N LEU A 179 -11.37 -3.88 -10.91
CA LEU A 179 -11.48 -3.85 -9.46
C LEU A 179 -12.84 -4.36 -8.98
N ALA A 180 -13.93 -3.95 -9.61
CA ALA A 180 -15.28 -4.41 -9.28
C ALA A 180 -15.42 -5.91 -9.47
N GLU A 181 -14.90 -6.49 -10.54
CA GLU A 181 -14.89 -7.94 -10.74
C GLU A 181 -14.05 -8.63 -9.65
N PHE A 182 -12.83 -8.16 -9.36
CA PHE A 182 -12.04 -8.65 -8.20
C PHE A 182 -12.84 -8.62 -6.89
N TYR A 183 -13.59 -7.56 -6.64
CA TYR A 183 -14.44 -7.45 -5.46
C TYR A 183 -15.66 -8.41 -5.51
N ARG A 184 -16.29 -8.60 -6.67
CA ARG A 184 -17.49 -9.45 -6.84
C ARG A 184 -17.24 -10.93 -6.61
N TYR A 185 -16.02 -11.42 -6.83
CA TYR A 185 -15.69 -12.81 -6.53
C TYR A 185 -15.69 -13.13 -5.02
N GLY A 186 -15.85 -12.13 -4.14
CA GLY A 186 -16.21 -12.31 -2.71
C GLY A 186 -15.17 -13.01 -1.83
N HIS A 187 -14.09 -13.49 -2.44
CA HIS A 187 -13.00 -14.22 -1.84
C HIS A 187 -11.68 -13.70 -2.38
N ASN A 188 -10.63 -13.84 -1.59
CA ASN A 188 -9.29 -13.65 -2.12
C ASN A 188 -9.09 -14.63 -3.28
N PRO A 189 -8.61 -14.22 -4.48
CA PRO A 189 -8.10 -15.18 -5.46
C PRO A 189 -7.07 -16.14 -4.82
N HIS A 190 -6.34 -15.66 -3.82
CA HIS A 190 -5.33 -16.38 -3.06
C HIS A 190 -5.82 -17.00 -1.75
N GLY A 191 -7.13 -17.27 -1.60
CA GLY A 191 -7.71 -17.98 -0.44
C GLY A 191 -7.12 -19.39 -0.19
N ARG A 192 -6.18 -19.82 -1.05
CA ARG A 192 -5.47 -21.10 -1.04
C ARG A 192 -4.15 -21.08 -0.29
N ILE A 193 -3.76 -19.95 0.30
CA ILE A 193 -2.54 -19.92 1.11
C ILE A 193 -2.74 -20.90 2.27
N SER A 194 -1.89 -21.92 2.26
CA SER A 194 -1.89 -23.05 3.18
C SER A 194 -0.73 -22.94 4.16
N TYR A 195 -0.87 -23.65 5.28
CA TYR A 195 0.11 -23.70 6.35
C TYR A 195 0.52 -25.14 6.66
N ASP A 196 1.82 -25.41 6.57
CA ASP A 196 2.46 -26.67 6.93
C ASP A 196 3.19 -26.52 8.28
N PRO A 197 2.67 -27.12 9.36
CA PRO A 197 3.29 -27.03 10.68
C PRO A 197 4.63 -27.76 10.79
N GLU A 198 4.90 -28.76 9.95
CA GLU A 198 6.16 -29.54 9.99
C GLU A 198 7.33 -28.73 9.44
N LYS A 199 7.08 -27.87 8.43
CA LYS A 199 8.08 -26.93 7.90
C LYS A 199 8.25 -25.66 8.76
N CYS A 200 7.40 -25.45 9.74
CA CYS A 200 7.33 -24.20 10.51
C CYS A 200 8.42 -24.13 11.59
N ARG A 201 9.20 -23.05 11.60
CA ARG A 201 10.24 -22.79 12.62
C ARG A 201 9.77 -21.86 13.76
N TYR A 202 8.48 -21.81 14.05
CA TYR A 202 8.00 -21.11 15.24
C TYR A 202 8.39 -21.91 16.50
N PRO A 203 8.88 -21.28 17.59
CA PRO A 203 8.91 -19.84 17.87
C PRO A 203 10.15 -19.06 17.38
N GLN A 204 11.16 -19.73 16.82
CA GLN A 204 12.41 -19.08 16.38
C GLN A 204 12.20 -18.11 15.20
N CYS A 205 11.16 -18.33 14.39
CA CYS A 205 10.76 -17.46 13.29
C CYS A 205 9.34 -16.91 13.51
N ARG A 206 9.20 -15.58 13.51
CA ARG A 206 7.92 -14.88 13.74
C ARG A 206 7.52 -13.92 12.60
N LEU A 207 8.23 -13.96 11.46
CA LEU A 207 8.05 -13.00 10.35
C LEU A 207 6.60 -12.85 9.87
N CYS A 208 5.87 -13.95 9.67
CA CYS A 208 4.48 -13.89 9.22
C CYS A 208 3.54 -13.28 10.27
N MET A 209 3.78 -13.51 11.56
CA MET A 209 3.02 -12.91 12.65
C MET A 209 3.30 -11.41 12.76
N GLU A 210 4.57 -11.02 12.61
CA GLU A 210 5.01 -9.63 12.75
C GLU A 210 4.58 -8.75 11.58
N ASN A 211 4.39 -9.33 10.39
CA ASN A 211 4.10 -8.62 9.16
C ASN A 211 2.68 -8.88 8.62
N CYS A 212 1.82 -9.56 9.37
CA CYS A 212 0.41 -9.71 9.01
C CYS A 212 -0.34 -8.40 9.32
N PRO A 213 -0.79 -7.62 8.32
CA PRO A 213 -1.44 -6.33 8.57
C PRO A 213 -2.75 -6.45 9.35
N MET A 214 -3.42 -7.59 9.23
CA MET A 214 -4.71 -7.85 9.88
C MET A 214 -4.61 -8.72 11.13
N GLY A 215 -3.39 -9.12 11.53
CA GLY A 215 -3.18 -9.98 12.70
C GLY A 215 -3.90 -11.33 12.61
N TYR A 216 -4.00 -11.89 11.40
CA TYR A 216 -4.64 -13.19 11.14
C TYR A 216 -3.78 -14.40 11.51
N ILE A 217 -2.50 -14.20 11.81
CA ILE A 217 -1.55 -15.27 12.09
C ILE A 217 -1.10 -15.15 13.54
N ASP A 218 -1.41 -16.14 14.36
CA ASP A 218 -0.94 -16.26 15.73
C ASP A 218 -0.65 -17.72 16.10
N PHE A 219 0.62 -18.10 16.01
CA PHE A 219 1.09 -19.45 16.33
C PHE A 219 1.36 -19.68 17.82
N SER A 220 1.15 -18.67 18.67
CA SER A 220 1.24 -18.83 20.12
C SER A 220 -0.02 -19.45 20.75
N GLN A 221 -1.15 -19.42 20.03
CA GLN A 221 -2.43 -19.96 20.48
C GLN A 221 -2.52 -21.49 20.28
N GLN A 222 -3.44 -22.12 21.01
CA GLN A 222 -3.86 -23.50 20.80
C GLN A 222 -5.38 -23.58 20.55
N PRO A 223 -5.85 -24.05 19.38
CA PRO A 223 -5.05 -24.42 18.21
C PRO A 223 -4.32 -23.21 17.61
N ARG A 224 -3.22 -23.46 16.89
CA ARG A 224 -2.48 -22.40 16.17
C ARG A 224 -3.45 -21.70 15.22
N ARG A 225 -3.41 -20.36 15.22
CA ARG A 225 -4.26 -19.56 14.35
C ARG A 225 -3.53 -19.17 13.07
N PHE A 226 -4.11 -19.50 11.92
CA PHE A 226 -3.63 -19.09 10.61
C PHE A 226 -4.81 -18.67 9.74
N GLY A 227 -4.90 -17.37 9.42
CA GLY A 227 -5.91 -16.86 8.51
C GLY A 227 -7.18 -16.32 9.18
N SER A 228 -8.16 -15.97 8.34
CA SER A 228 -9.44 -15.35 8.74
C SER A 228 -10.63 -16.32 8.74
N LYS A 229 -10.48 -17.51 8.15
CA LYS A 229 -11.45 -18.62 8.17
C LYS A 229 -10.72 -19.90 8.55
N GLY A 230 -10.97 -20.43 9.74
CA GLY A 230 -10.30 -21.66 10.21
C GLY A 230 -8.77 -21.56 10.18
N THR A 231 -8.13 -22.39 9.36
CA THR A 231 -6.68 -22.42 9.11
C THR A 231 -6.31 -21.88 7.72
N GLU A 232 -7.12 -21.02 7.11
CA GLU A 232 -6.89 -20.46 5.76
C GLU A 232 -7.07 -18.93 5.73
N CYS A 233 -6.19 -18.25 4.99
CA CYS A 233 -6.20 -16.80 4.86
C CYS A 233 -7.11 -16.33 3.71
N ASP A 234 -8.30 -15.80 4.04
CA ASP A 234 -9.23 -15.23 3.06
C ASP A 234 -9.20 -13.69 3.11
N MET A 235 -8.00 -13.09 3.05
CA MET A 235 -7.89 -11.64 2.98
C MET A 235 -8.27 -11.17 1.57
N TRP A 236 -9.48 -10.63 1.46
CA TRP A 236 -10.16 -10.28 0.21
C TRP A 236 -9.36 -9.43 -0.80
N LEU A 237 -8.36 -8.66 -0.35
CA LEU A 237 -7.53 -7.81 -1.24
C LEU A 237 -6.26 -8.50 -1.77
N GLY A 238 -6.16 -9.83 -1.78
CA GLY A 238 -5.08 -10.48 -2.54
C GLY A 238 -3.73 -10.63 -1.83
N CYS A 239 -3.54 -10.25 -0.56
CA CYS A 239 -2.22 -10.25 0.08
C CYS A 239 -1.63 -11.67 0.19
N THR A 240 -0.41 -11.83 -0.29
CA THR A 240 0.38 -13.06 -0.25
C THR A 240 1.67 -12.91 0.55
N PHE A 241 1.81 -11.81 1.29
CA PHE A 241 3.09 -11.39 1.84
C PHE A 241 3.68 -12.40 2.84
N CYS A 242 2.84 -13.06 3.64
CA CYS A 242 3.28 -14.11 4.58
C CYS A 242 3.90 -15.32 3.86
N GLU A 243 3.43 -15.66 2.67
CA GLU A 243 4.00 -16.68 1.78
C GLU A 243 5.36 -16.20 1.26
N MET A 244 5.40 -14.97 0.74
CA MET A 244 6.57 -14.40 0.09
C MET A 244 7.76 -14.32 1.05
N ILE A 245 7.52 -13.96 2.31
CA ILE A 245 8.57 -13.81 3.33
C ILE A 245 8.87 -15.09 4.09
N CYS A 246 8.12 -16.18 3.88
CA CYS A 246 8.34 -17.43 4.61
C CYS A 246 9.66 -18.10 4.16
N PRO A 247 10.66 -18.23 5.05
CA PRO A 247 11.98 -18.73 4.65
C PRO A 247 12.02 -20.24 4.42
N THR A 248 11.07 -21.00 4.96
CA THR A 248 11.01 -22.46 4.82
C THR A 248 9.93 -22.94 3.86
N GLY A 249 9.09 -22.05 3.33
CA GLY A 249 7.90 -22.43 2.58
C GLY A 249 6.85 -23.14 3.44
N ALA A 250 6.86 -22.97 4.77
CA ALA A 250 5.80 -23.43 5.65
C ALA A 250 4.45 -22.75 5.38
N ILE A 251 4.49 -21.55 4.80
CA ILE A 251 3.32 -20.89 4.23
C ILE A 251 3.53 -20.91 2.72
N TYR A 252 2.58 -21.50 2.00
CA TYR A 252 2.70 -21.76 0.56
C TYR A 252 1.34 -21.68 -0.14
N CYS A 253 1.39 -21.63 -1.47
CA CYS A 253 0.24 -21.74 -2.35
C CYS A 253 0.73 -22.46 -3.62
N ASP A 254 -0.10 -23.30 -4.21
CA ASP A 254 0.13 -23.83 -5.55
C ASP A 254 -0.25 -22.75 -6.58
N TRP A 255 0.73 -21.95 -6.96
CA TRP A 255 0.53 -20.83 -7.88
C TRP A 255 0.25 -21.28 -9.32
N GLU A 256 0.73 -22.46 -9.71
CA GLU A 256 0.48 -22.99 -11.06
C GLU A 256 -0.96 -23.48 -11.17
N ALA A 257 -1.44 -24.25 -10.19
CA ALA A 257 -2.85 -24.65 -10.12
C ALA A 257 -3.78 -23.43 -10.01
N PHE A 258 -3.38 -22.41 -9.23
CA PHE A 258 -4.12 -21.15 -9.15
C PHE A 258 -4.27 -20.47 -10.51
N LEU A 259 -3.20 -20.38 -11.31
CA LEU A 259 -3.25 -19.79 -12.64
C LEU A 259 -4.13 -20.59 -13.59
N GLU A 260 -4.00 -21.92 -13.58
CA GLU A 260 -4.81 -22.83 -14.43
C GLU A 260 -6.30 -22.60 -14.21
N GLU A 261 -6.73 -22.57 -12.95
CA GLU A 261 -8.13 -22.35 -12.58
C GLU A 261 -8.60 -20.91 -12.81
N SER A 262 -7.68 -19.95 -12.85
CA SER A 262 -7.99 -18.53 -13.10
C SER A 262 -7.95 -18.14 -14.58
N LYS A 263 -7.61 -19.06 -15.49
CA LYS A 263 -7.49 -18.77 -16.93
C LYS A 263 -8.74 -18.14 -17.53
N GLU A 264 -9.92 -18.66 -17.19
CA GLU A 264 -11.19 -18.12 -17.69
C GLU A 264 -11.47 -16.70 -17.17
N LEU A 265 -11.11 -16.42 -15.91
CA LEU A 265 -11.28 -15.12 -15.26
C LEU A 265 -10.29 -14.07 -15.79
N LEU A 266 -9.08 -14.50 -16.16
CA LEU A 266 -8.08 -13.66 -16.81
C LEU A 266 -8.39 -13.41 -18.30
N SER A 267 -9.24 -14.23 -18.91
CA SER A 267 -9.70 -14.09 -20.31
C SER A 267 -10.87 -13.11 -20.50
N VAL A 268 -11.34 -12.47 -19.42
CA VAL A 268 -12.49 -11.54 -19.44
C VAL A 268 -12.20 -10.25 -20.23
N PHE A 269 -10.93 -9.92 -20.49
CA PHE A 269 -10.53 -8.76 -21.28
C PHE A 269 -9.73 -9.20 -22.52
N ASP A 270 -10.05 -8.64 -23.69
CA ASP A 270 -9.25 -8.78 -24.92
C ASP A 270 -7.86 -8.11 -24.82
N PHE A 271 -7.58 -7.43 -23.71
CA PHE A 271 -6.35 -6.68 -23.45
C PHE A 271 -5.96 -6.75 -21.97
N ASN A 272 -4.68 -6.52 -21.64
CA ASN A 272 -4.23 -6.44 -20.26
C ASN A 272 -4.46 -5.02 -19.68
N PRO A 273 -5.37 -4.82 -18.72
CA PRO A 273 -5.68 -3.49 -18.21
C PRO A 273 -4.53 -2.82 -17.43
N LEU A 274 -3.62 -3.62 -16.86
CA LEU A 274 -2.44 -3.11 -16.16
C LEU A 274 -1.38 -2.64 -17.15
N GLU A 275 -1.20 -3.35 -18.26
CA GLU A 275 -0.33 -2.91 -19.35
C GLU A 275 -0.83 -1.62 -19.99
N GLU A 276 -2.13 -1.55 -20.31
CA GLU A 276 -2.72 -0.36 -20.93
C GLU A 276 -2.62 0.87 -20.01
N ALA A 277 -2.86 0.69 -18.71
CA ALA A 277 -2.66 1.74 -17.73
C ALA A 277 -1.19 2.21 -17.67
N ALA A 278 -0.24 1.27 -17.71
CA ALA A 278 1.18 1.59 -17.75
C ALA A 278 1.55 2.38 -19.02
N ARG A 279 1.05 1.94 -20.18
CA ARG A 279 1.31 2.54 -21.49
C ARG A 279 0.84 3.99 -21.52
N LYS A 280 -0.41 4.21 -21.09
CA LYS A 280 -0.99 5.56 -20.97
C LYS A 280 -0.19 6.45 -20.04
N LEU A 281 0.24 5.95 -18.88
CA LEU A 281 1.06 6.74 -17.94
C LEU A 281 2.43 7.14 -18.53
N VAL A 282 3.03 6.28 -19.35
CA VAL A 282 4.28 6.57 -20.06
C VAL A 282 4.05 7.61 -21.17
N GLU A 283 3.00 7.45 -21.98
CA GLU A 283 2.63 8.39 -23.05
C GLU A 283 2.29 9.79 -22.51
N GLU A 284 1.63 9.86 -21.36
CA GLU A 284 1.36 11.13 -20.64
C GLU A 284 2.60 11.74 -19.97
N GLY A 285 3.76 11.07 -20.02
CA GLY A 285 4.99 11.51 -19.35
C GLY A 285 4.94 11.45 -17.83
N ARG A 286 3.96 10.72 -17.26
CA ARG A 286 3.76 10.61 -15.81
C ARG A 286 4.59 9.49 -15.20
N LEU A 287 4.79 8.38 -15.91
CA LEU A 287 5.63 7.26 -15.49
C LEU A 287 6.94 7.26 -16.28
N ARG A 288 8.07 7.31 -15.57
CA ARG A 288 9.40 7.07 -16.13
C ARG A 288 9.78 5.61 -15.94
N LEU A 289 9.97 4.87 -17.02
CA LEU A 289 10.43 3.49 -16.93
C LEU A 289 11.91 3.44 -16.53
N LEU A 290 12.22 2.65 -15.49
CA LEU A 290 13.61 2.35 -15.06
C LEU A 290 14.08 0.95 -15.51
N VAL A 291 13.20 0.24 -16.20
CA VAL A 291 13.41 -1.04 -16.85
C VAL A 291 12.98 -0.91 -18.31
N LYS A 292 13.44 -1.79 -19.20
CA LYS A 292 12.95 -1.78 -20.58
C LYS A 292 11.52 -2.32 -20.63
N TRP A 293 10.71 -1.80 -21.53
CA TRP A 293 9.31 -2.24 -21.66
C TRP A 293 9.22 -3.74 -21.96
N GLU A 294 10.07 -4.22 -22.87
CA GLU A 294 10.16 -5.62 -23.27
C GLU A 294 10.63 -6.58 -22.15
N ASP A 295 11.21 -6.05 -21.06
CA ASP A 295 11.59 -6.86 -19.90
C ASP A 295 10.38 -7.17 -18.99
N VAL A 296 9.29 -6.40 -19.09
CA VAL A 296 8.06 -6.63 -18.31
C VAL A 296 7.20 -7.69 -19.02
N ARG A 297 7.28 -8.91 -18.51
CA ARG A 297 6.77 -10.12 -19.19
C ARG A 297 5.70 -10.84 -18.38
N TRP A 298 4.49 -10.93 -18.91
CA TRP A 298 3.35 -11.59 -18.26
C TRP A 298 3.42 -13.12 -18.24
N ASP A 299 4.30 -13.72 -19.03
CA ASP A 299 4.68 -15.13 -18.94
C ASP A 299 5.83 -15.37 -17.94
N ARG A 300 6.30 -14.31 -17.26
CA ARG A 300 7.39 -14.34 -16.28
C ARG A 300 6.96 -13.67 -14.96
N LEU A 301 6.11 -14.39 -14.25
CA LEU A 301 5.48 -13.91 -13.02
C LEU A 301 6.42 -13.97 -11.81
N TYR A 302 6.14 -13.16 -10.78
CA TYR A 302 7.00 -13.02 -9.61
C TYR A 302 7.33 -14.35 -8.94
N PHE A 303 6.37 -15.26 -8.75
CA PHE A 303 6.65 -16.56 -8.12
C PHE A 303 7.55 -17.47 -8.98
N MET A 304 7.57 -17.27 -10.31
CA MET A 304 8.42 -18.02 -11.24
C MET A 304 9.84 -17.46 -11.24
N VAL A 305 9.98 -16.13 -11.14
CA VAL A 305 11.29 -15.46 -11.08
C VAL A 305 11.98 -15.64 -9.74
N HIS A 306 11.21 -15.56 -8.65
CA HIS A 306 11.68 -15.69 -7.29
C HIS A 306 11.29 -17.07 -6.74
N ASP A 307 11.82 -18.12 -7.36
CA ASP A 307 11.51 -19.53 -7.09
C ASP A 307 12.05 -20.04 -5.74
N LYS A 308 13.10 -19.41 -5.22
CA LYS A 308 13.73 -19.73 -3.93
C LYS A 308 13.05 -19.02 -2.75
N ARG A 309 13.09 -19.68 -1.58
CA ARG A 309 12.56 -19.15 -0.32
C ARG A 309 13.63 -18.40 0.50
N PRO A 310 13.27 -17.31 1.20
CA PRO A 310 12.03 -16.54 1.01
C PRO A 310 12.04 -15.84 -0.36
N ARG A 311 10.86 -15.71 -0.98
CA ARG A 311 10.71 -15.02 -2.28
C ARG A 311 10.96 -13.52 -2.15
N PHE A 312 10.59 -12.94 -1.01
CA PHE A 312 10.84 -11.54 -0.65
C PHE A 312 11.62 -11.45 0.67
N LYS A 313 12.68 -10.66 0.69
CA LYS A 313 13.48 -10.39 1.88
C LYS A 313 13.09 -9.04 2.49
N ILE A 314 12.67 -9.04 3.75
CA ILE A 314 12.39 -7.81 4.49
C ILE A 314 13.72 -7.11 4.82
N GLY A 315 13.82 -5.82 4.53
CA GLY A 315 14.93 -4.97 5.00
C GLY A 315 16.26 -5.10 4.24
N GLY A 316 16.32 -5.81 3.12
CA GLY A 316 17.56 -6.02 2.35
C GLY A 316 17.53 -5.39 0.96
N THR A 317 18.54 -4.56 0.68
CA THR A 317 19.09 -4.32 -0.67
C THR A 317 19.22 -5.65 -1.42
N ARG A 318 18.88 -5.62 -2.71
CA ARG A 318 18.94 -6.78 -3.63
C ARG A 318 20.26 -7.54 -3.53
#